data_AF-A0A4P5TBL7-F1
#
_entry.id   AF-A0A4P5TBL7-F1
#
_cell.length_a   1.000
_cell.length_b   1.000
_cell.length_c   1.000
_cell.angle_alpha   90.00
_cell.angle_beta   90.00
_cell.angle_gamma   90.00
#
_symmetry.space_group_name_H-M   'P 1'
#
loop_
_entity.id
_entity.type
_entity.pdbx_description
1 polymer ?
#
loop_
_entity_poly.entity_id
_entity_poly.type
_entity_poly.pdbx_seq_one_letter_code
_entity_poly.pdbx_strand_id
1 'polypeptide(L)'
;MKENTTGIWKNEEQAEFFLNETLQKAYKECPSARNFADLIHNEIAIRLRDIIDHITFSHQDLIPGLEANGWKEDGNSGIYRNESGIFPAFIYEKGTRKVAFKVEFIDDFLKANNLHREVLGQAGSQLRMAEIFSGKETSFWAVERHGTKSFSIEEQSEEIINQAQFHQHIFRTRQRLFDDVTEGLENTENLVHAAVEAIGADWACDLFLRAEREYWMSRNRAGRVQKERQDKFGMGWANQDHHTFDSSRQYFYRTIRILEKLGFECRELFYAGAGAGWGSQILEQPVLQSVIFADIDLAPEELDIDFAHDSNIKPLYPYRRAGLWCAMHGESILEAGLNHLECMFDAKRFNEIFARLNIDMMQPFSDFPHLYQALTVGEWWSVDPKRIAVLEAEGHITEEEAEDFRKNGLLVLISKI
;
A
#
# COMPACT_ATOMS: atom_id res chain seq x y z
N MET A 1 -18.55 10.51 -7.30
CA MET A 1 -19.18 10.87 -6.01
C MET A 1 -20.18 9.80 -5.60
N LYS A 2 -19.75 8.79 -4.83
CA LYS A 2 -20.67 8.01 -3.99
C LYS A 2 -20.73 8.75 -2.66
N GLU A 3 -21.83 9.46 -2.43
CA GLU A 3 -22.16 9.99 -1.11
C GLU A 3 -22.26 8.82 -0.13
N ASN A 4 -21.22 8.60 0.68
CA ASN A 4 -21.34 7.81 1.89
C ASN A 4 -21.59 8.77 3.06
N THR A 5 -22.74 9.44 2.99
CA THR A 5 -23.19 10.52 3.90
C THR A 5 -23.56 10.04 5.31
N THR A 6 -23.29 8.78 5.67
CA THR A 6 -23.58 8.25 7.02
C THR A 6 -22.34 7.90 7.84
N GLY A 7 -21.14 7.79 7.24
CA GLY A 7 -19.92 7.44 7.98
C GLY A 7 -19.98 6.08 8.71
N ILE A 8 -20.98 5.24 8.44
CA ILE A 8 -21.11 3.91 9.02
C ILE A 8 -20.52 2.90 8.04
N TRP A 9 -19.32 2.42 8.34
CA TRP A 9 -18.72 1.28 7.65
C TRP A 9 -19.64 0.06 7.83
N LYS A 10 -20.06 -0.55 6.72
CA LYS A 10 -20.90 -1.75 6.75
C LYS A 10 -20.00 -2.98 6.90
N ASN A 11 -20.17 -3.72 7.97
CA ASN A 11 -19.49 -5.01 8.15
C ASN A 11 -20.12 -6.06 7.23
N GLU A 12 -19.26 -6.81 6.53
CA GLU A 12 -19.68 -7.91 5.67
C GLU A 12 -19.44 -9.26 6.37
N GLU A 13 -20.08 -9.42 7.54
CA GLU A 13 -19.88 -10.57 8.44
C GLU A 13 -20.19 -11.92 7.77
N GLN A 14 -21.16 -11.95 6.87
CA GLN A 14 -21.54 -13.18 6.15
C GLN A 14 -20.46 -13.58 5.13
N ALA A 15 -19.96 -12.61 4.35
CA ALA A 15 -18.82 -12.82 3.46
C ALA A 15 -17.59 -13.30 4.23
N GLU A 16 -17.33 -12.66 5.37
CA GLU A 16 -16.23 -13.01 6.24
C GLU A 16 -16.34 -14.43 6.81
N PHE A 17 -17.52 -14.80 7.29
CA PHE A 17 -17.79 -16.15 7.77
C PHE A 17 -17.62 -17.19 6.65
N PHE A 18 -18.14 -16.90 5.45
CA PHE A 18 -18.03 -17.80 4.29
C PHE A 18 -16.57 -18.04 3.87
N LEU A 19 -15.76 -16.98 3.82
CA LEU A 19 -14.33 -17.07 3.51
C LEU A 19 -13.60 -17.89 4.58
N ASN A 20 -13.85 -17.61 5.86
CA ASN A 20 -13.22 -18.34 6.96
C ASN A 20 -13.56 -19.82 6.94
N GLU A 21 -14.83 -20.20 6.74
CA GLU A 21 -15.24 -21.59 6.62
C GLU A 21 -14.57 -22.29 5.43
N THR A 22 -14.42 -21.58 4.30
CA THR A 22 -13.71 -22.08 3.12
C THR A 22 -12.22 -22.35 3.43
N LEU A 23 -11.55 -21.41 4.08
CA LEU A 23 -10.14 -21.57 4.48
C LEU A 23 -9.96 -22.66 5.55
N GLN A 24 -10.88 -22.80 6.51
CA GLN A 24 -10.80 -23.89 7.49
C GLN A 24 -10.91 -25.27 6.85
N LYS A 25 -11.73 -25.43 5.81
CA LYS A 25 -11.78 -26.69 5.02
C LYS A 25 -10.46 -26.93 4.29
N ALA A 26 -9.92 -25.90 3.63
CA ALA A 26 -8.61 -25.97 2.98
C ALA A 26 -7.48 -26.38 3.94
N TYR A 27 -7.44 -25.81 5.15
CA TYR A 27 -6.45 -26.15 6.17
C TYR A 27 -6.58 -27.58 6.70
N LYS A 28 -7.80 -28.11 6.82
CA LYS A 28 -8.01 -29.53 7.19
C LYS A 28 -7.45 -30.48 6.14
N GLU A 29 -7.53 -30.10 4.87
CA GLU A 29 -7.02 -30.89 3.74
C GLU A 29 -5.50 -30.71 3.51
N CYS A 30 -4.92 -29.59 3.96
CA CYS A 30 -3.50 -29.28 3.85
C CYS A 30 -2.92 -28.76 5.18
N PRO A 31 -2.61 -29.65 6.15
CA PRO A 31 -2.08 -29.26 7.46
C PRO A 31 -0.76 -28.46 7.40
N SER A 32 0.09 -28.69 6.40
CA SER A 32 1.33 -27.92 6.21
C SER A 32 1.07 -26.43 5.95
N ALA A 33 0.02 -26.11 5.19
CA ALA A 33 -0.39 -24.73 4.98
C ALA A 33 -0.92 -24.08 6.27
N ARG A 34 -1.62 -24.87 7.11
CA ARG A 34 -2.05 -24.39 8.44
C ARG A 34 -0.86 -24.06 9.33
N ASN A 35 0.13 -24.95 9.39
CA ASN A 35 1.35 -24.73 10.16
C ASN A 35 2.10 -23.49 9.68
N PHE A 36 2.17 -23.27 8.37
CA PHE A 36 2.77 -22.06 7.80
C PHE A 36 1.99 -20.79 8.17
N ALA A 37 0.65 -20.83 8.08
CA ALA A 37 -0.20 -19.72 8.49
C ALA A 37 -0.01 -19.35 9.97
N ASP A 38 0.04 -20.36 10.85
CA ASP A 38 0.29 -20.16 12.28
C ASP A 38 1.71 -19.60 12.52
N LEU A 39 2.71 -20.05 11.74
CA LEU A 39 4.09 -19.56 11.82
C LEU A 39 4.20 -18.07 11.48
N ILE A 40 3.71 -17.64 10.32
CA ILE A 40 3.79 -16.23 9.91
C ILE A 40 2.96 -15.32 10.82
N HIS A 41 1.83 -15.81 11.33
CA HIS A 41 1.06 -15.07 12.32
C HIS A 41 1.87 -14.87 13.60
N ASN A 42 2.51 -15.93 14.11
CA ASN A 42 3.26 -15.84 15.35
C ASN A 42 4.54 -15.00 15.22
N GLU A 43 5.24 -15.08 14.10
CA GLU A 43 6.56 -14.45 13.94
C GLU A 43 6.49 -13.04 13.36
N ILE A 44 5.53 -12.78 12.48
CA ILE A 44 5.40 -11.49 11.77
C ILE A 44 4.01 -10.86 11.84
N ALA A 45 3.09 -11.42 12.64
CA ALA A 45 1.73 -10.91 12.87
C ALA A 45 0.85 -10.86 11.62
N ILE A 46 1.20 -11.59 10.55
CA ILE A 46 0.39 -11.62 9.33
C ILE A 46 -0.57 -12.78 9.40
N ARG A 47 -1.86 -12.52 9.17
CA ARG A 47 -2.84 -13.57 8.96
C ARG A 47 -2.80 -13.94 7.48
N LEU A 48 -2.58 -15.22 7.16
CA LEU A 48 -2.55 -15.68 5.76
C LEU A 48 -3.83 -15.29 4.99
N ARG A 49 -4.97 -15.21 5.69
CA ARG A 49 -6.25 -14.73 5.14
C ARG A 49 -6.15 -13.34 4.50
N ASP A 50 -5.40 -12.42 5.11
CA ASP A 50 -5.34 -11.01 4.68
C ASP A 50 -4.52 -10.84 3.40
N ILE A 51 -3.80 -11.87 2.98
CA ILE A 51 -2.94 -11.86 1.79
C ILE A 51 -3.35 -12.92 0.76
N ILE A 52 -4.55 -13.48 0.84
CA ILE A 52 -5.05 -14.36 -0.22
C ILE A 52 -5.27 -13.52 -1.49
N ASP A 53 -4.66 -13.95 -2.60
CA ASP A 53 -4.85 -13.38 -3.94
C ASP A 53 -6.17 -13.90 -4.53
N HIS A 54 -6.34 -15.23 -4.55
CA HIS A 54 -7.53 -15.88 -5.07
C HIS A 54 -7.71 -17.31 -4.54
N ILE A 55 -8.93 -17.82 -4.70
CA ILE A 55 -9.30 -19.22 -4.41
C ILE A 55 -9.98 -19.82 -5.64
N THR A 56 -9.55 -20.99 -6.08
CA THR A 56 -10.23 -21.68 -7.19
C THR A 56 -11.29 -22.65 -6.68
N PHE A 57 -12.34 -22.89 -7.47
CA PHE A 57 -13.36 -23.88 -7.17
C PHE A 57 -13.80 -24.62 -8.44
N SER A 58 -14.11 -25.90 -8.31
CA SER A 58 -14.42 -26.78 -9.44
C SER A 58 -15.89 -27.20 -9.51
N HIS A 59 -16.64 -27.03 -8.42
CA HIS A 59 -18.05 -27.39 -8.31
C HIS A 59 -18.93 -26.13 -8.39
N GLN A 60 -19.81 -26.07 -9.39
CA GLN A 60 -20.74 -24.95 -9.59
C GLN A 60 -21.73 -24.78 -8.44
N ASP A 61 -21.89 -25.82 -7.63
CA ASP A 61 -22.65 -25.90 -6.38
C ASP A 61 -22.23 -24.81 -5.37
N LEU A 62 -21.00 -24.28 -5.49
CA LEU A 62 -20.49 -23.20 -4.64
C LEU A 62 -21.01 -21.81 -5.06
N ILE A 63 -21.44 -21.63 -6.31
CA ILE A 63 -21.85 -20.34 -6.88
C ILE A 63 -23.00 -19.71 -6.09
N PRO A 64 -24.10 -20.41 -5.76
CA PRO A 64 -25.17 -19.82 -4.95
C PRO A 64 -24.69 -19.35 -3.58
N GLY A 65 -23.70 -20.02 -2.99
CA GLY A 65 -23.07 -19.61 -1.74
C GLY A 65 -22.25 -18.34 -1.90
N LEU A 66 -21.46 -18.22 -2.97
CA LEU A 66 -20.70 -17.01 -3.30
C LEU A 66 -21.64 -15.81 -3.49
N GLU A 67 -22.65 -15.96 -4.34
CA GLU A 67 -23.63 -14.91 -4.64
C GLU A 67 -24.42 -14.46 -3.41
N ALA A 68 -24.86 -15.41 -2.58
CA ALA A 68 -25.55 -15.10 -1.33
C ALA A 68 -24.69 -14.31 -0.33
N ASN A 69 -23.35 -14.40 -0.45
CA ASN A 69 -22.41 -13.71 0.43
C ASN A 69 -21.69 -12.53 -0.27
N GLY A 70 -22.24 -12.01 -1.37
CA GLY A 70 -21.81 -10.74 -1.97
C GLY A 70 -20.77 -10.84 -3.08
N TRP A 71 -20.26 -12.03 -3.40
CA TRP A 71 -19.44 -12.22 -4.60
C TRP A 71 -20.31 -12.18 -5.87
N LYS A 72 -19.86 -11.47 -6.89
CA LYS A 72 -20.54 -11.36 -8.19
C LYS A 72 -19.60 -11.78 -9.29
N GLU A 73 -20.14 -12.46 -10.30
CA GLU A 73 -19.36 -12.80 -11.48
C GLU A 73 -18.95 -11.53 -12.23
N ASP A 74 -17.66 -11.43 -12.52
CA ASP A 74 -17.05 -10.38 -13.33
C ASP A 74 -17.34 -10.69 -14.80
N GLY A 75 -18.52 -10.28 -15.26
CA GLY A 75 -19.06 -10.64 -16.55
C GLY A 75 -19.45 -12.13 -16.63
N ASN A 76 -18.97 -12.83 -17.65
CA ASN A 76 -19.14 -14.29 -17.84
C ASN A 76 -17.76 -14.99 -17.87
N SER A 77 -16.85 -14.54 -17.01
CA SER A 77 -15.45 -14.97 -16.99
C SER A 77 -15.20 -16.20 -16.11
N GLY A 78 -16.17 -16.60 -15.28
CA GLY A 78 -15.95 -17.54 -14.19
C GLY A 78 -15.15 -16.95 -13.01
N ILE A 79 -14.87 -15.65 -12.99
CA ILE A 79 -14.21 -14.95 -11.88
C ILE A 79 -15.29 -14.24 -11.06
N TYR A 80 -15.31 -14.48 -9.75
CA TYR A 80 -16.24 -13.89 -8.81
C TYR A 80 -15.50 -12.94 -7.88
N ARG A 81 -15.92 -11.67 -7.83
CA ARG A 81 -15.31 -10.61 -7.02
C ARG A 81 -16.31 -10.07 -6.01
N ASN A 82 -15.80 -9.66 -4.86
CA ASN A 82 -16.58 -8.98 -3.84
C ASN A 82 -15.98 -7.59 -3.62
N GLU A 83 -16.71 -6.55 -4.01
CA GLU A 83 -16.27 -5.15 -3.98
C GLU A 83 -16.61 -4.43 -2.65
N SER A 84 -17.27 -5.11 -1.70
CA SER A 84 -17.66 -4.47 -0.43
C SER A 84 -16.58 -4.52 0.67
N GLY A 85 -15.42 -5.11 0.37
CA GLY A 85 -14.28 -5.13 1.28
C GLY A 85 -13.04 -5.77 0.64
N ILE A 86 -12.03 -6.04 1.47
CA ILE A 86 -10.79 -6.72 1.05
C ILE A 86 -11.04 -8.23 1.06
N PHE A 87 -11.63 -8.74 -0.02
CA PHE A 87 -11.91 -10.16 -0.20
C PHE A 87 -11.19 -10.72 -1.43
N PRO A 88 -10.68 -11.96 -1.38
CA PRO A 88 -10.05 -12.58 -2.54
C PRO A 88 -11.08 -12.90 -3.63
N ALA A 89 -10.60 -12.98 -4.87
CA ALA A 89 -11.40 -13.47 -5.97
C ALA A 89 -11.64 -14.99 -5.85
N PHE A 90 -12.82 -15.45 -6.26
CA PHE A 90 -13.10 -16.86 -6.47
C PHE A 90 -13.12 -17.19 -7.96
N ILE A 91 -12.42 -18.22 -8.39
CA ILE A 91 -12.25 -18.53 -9.81
C ILE A 91 -12.75 -19.94 -10.10
N TYR A 92 -13.67 -20.07 -11.05
CA TYR A 92 -14.11 -21.36 -11.54
C TYR A 92 -12.99 -22.01 -12.37
N GLU A 93 -12.39 -23.07 -11.83
CA GLU A 93 -11.35 -23.85 -12.50
C GLU A 93 -11.55 -25.34 -12.21
N LYS A 94 -11.46 -26.18 -13.25
CA LYS A 94 -11.53 -27.64 -13.07
C LYS A 94 -10.26 -28.16 -12.43
N GLY A 95 -10.41 -29.05 -11.44
CA GLY A 95 -9.29 -29.74 -10.80
C GLY A 95 -9.25 -29.53 -9.30
N THR A 96 -8.05 -29.66 -8.73
CA THR A 96 -7.75 -29.43 -7.31
C THR A 96 -8.00 -27.98 -6.95
N ARG A 97 -8.62 -27.73 -5.79
CA ARG A 97 -8.77 -26.36 -5.25
C ARG A 97 -7.38 -25.75 -5.06
N LYS A 98 -7.18 -24.53 -5.51
CA LYS A 98 -5.99 -23.72 -5.23
C LYS A 98 -6.36 -22.60 -4.28
N VAL A 99 -5.59 -22.45 -3.22
CA VAL A 99 -5.64 -21.28 -2.33
C VAL A 99 -4.33 -20.51 -2.53
N ALA A 100 -4.41 -19.40 -3.23
CA ALA A 100 -3.25 -18.65 -3.67
C ALA A 100 -3.05 -17.43 -2.77
N PHE A 101 -1.84 -17.22 -2.26
CA PHE A 101 -1.49 -16.09 -1.39
C PHE A 101 -0.37 -15.26 -2.02
N LYS A 102 -0.43 -13.95 -1.79
CA LYS A 102 0.50 -12.95 -2.30
C LYS A 102 1.86 -13.08 -1.60
N VAL A 103 2.92 -12.95 -2.38
CA VAL A 103 4.30 -12.73 -1.93
C VAL A 103 4.89 -11.60 -2.77
N GLU A 104 5.85 -10.83 -2.24
CA GLU A 104 6.46 -9.74 -3.01
C GLU A 104 7.35 -10.28 -4.15
N PHE A 105 8.20 -11.27 -3.86
CA PHE A 105 9.01 -12.00 -4.85
C PHE A 105 9.00 -13.49 -4.54
N ILE A 106 8.65 -14.30 -5.53
CA ILE A 106 8.52 -15.74 -5.37
C ILE A 106 9.88 -16.41 -5.13
N ASP A 107 10.94 -15.89 -5.74
CA ASP A 107 12.29 -16.44 -5.57
C ASP A 107 12.81 -16.20 -4.14
N ASP A 108 12.53 -15.03 -3.57
CA ASP A 108 12.87 -14.71 -2.17
C ASP A 108 12.04 -15.56 -1.20
N PHE A 109 10.75 -15.76 -1.50
CA PHE A 109 9.88 -16.67 -0.75
C PHE A 109 10.42 -18.10 -0.72
N LEU A 110 10.72 -18.68 -1.88
CA LEU A 110 11.24 -20.04 -1.99
C LEU A 110 12.59 -20.18 -1.27
N LYS A 111 13.48 -19.20 -1.42
CA LYS A 111 14.78 -19.16 -0.76
C LYS A 111 14.65 -19.07 0.77
N ALA A 112 13.83 -18.15 1.28
CA ALA A 112 13.64 -17.93 2.72
C ALA A 112 13.08 -19.18 3.42
N ASN A 113 12.25 -19.96 2.71
CA ASN A 113 11.63 -21.17 3.24
C ASN A 113 12.38 -22.46 2.86
N ASN A 114 13.55 -22.35 2.22
CA ASN A 114 14.37 -23.48 1.74
C ASN A 114 13.57 -24.48 0.89
N LEU A 115 12.80 -23.97 -0.06
CA LEU A 115 11.93 -24.73 -0.95
C LEU A 115 12.53 -24.79 -2.36
N HIS A 116 12.40 -25.96 -3.00
CA HIS A 116 12.75 -26.18 -4.39
C HIS A 116 11.48 -26.54 -5.16
N ARG A 117 10.85 -25.54 -5.75
CA ARG A 117 9.59 -25.68 -6.51
C ARG A 117 9.77 -25.13 -7.92
N GLU A 118 9.03 -25.72 -8.85
CA GLU A 118 8.88 -25.14 -10.18
C GLU A 118 8.10 -23.83 -10.06
N VAL A 119 8.63 -22.76 -10.65
CA VAL A 119 7.95 -21.49 -10.79
C VAL A 119 7.33 -21.45 -12.18
N LEU A 120 6.01 -21.32 -12.22
CA LEU A 120 5.28 -21.03 -13.45
C LEU A 120 5.36 -19.52 -13.72
N GLY A 121 5.60 -19.15 -14.98
CA GLY A 121 5.82 -17.76 -15.40
C GLY A 121 7.31 -17.42 -15.52
N GLN A 122 7.62 -16.50 -16.43
CA GLN A 122 9.00 -16.09 -16.72
C GLN A 122 9.55 -15.21 -15.59
N ALA A 123 10.86 -15.29 -15.31
CA ALA A 123 11.47 -14.38 -14.35
C ALA A 123 11.26 -12.91 -14.76
N GLY A 124 10.75 -12.10 -13.83
CA GLY A 124 10.42 -10.70 -14.08
C GLY A 124 9.11 -10.48 -14.83
N SER A 125 8.30 -11.51 -15.10
CA SER A 125 6.97 -11.32 -15.69
C SER A 125 5.94 -10.83 -14.66
N GLN A 126 4.82 -10.30 -15.15
CA GLN A 126 3.76 -9.72 -14.32
C GLN A 126 3.00 -10.72 -13.44
N LEU A 127 3.01 -12.01 -13.76
CA LEU A 127 2.42 -13.05 -12.91
C LEU A 127 3.35 -14.26 -12.87
N ARG A 128 3.72 -14.67 -11.65
CA ARG A 128 4.47 -15.89 -11.39
C ARG A 128 3.85 -16.64 -10.22
N MET A 129 3.85 -17.97 -10.30
CA MET A 129 3.18 -18.81 -9.30
C MET A 129 3.98 -20.09 -9.02
N ALA A 130 3.94 -20.57 -7.77
CA ALA A 130 4.55 -21.83 -7.39
C ALA A 130 3.69 -22.56 -6.37
N GLU A 131 3.52 -23.87 -6.56
CA GLU A 131 2.82 -24.72 -5.59
C GLU A 131 3.73 -24.96 -4.38
N ILE A 132 3.27 -24.55 -3.20
CA ILE A 132 4.06 -24.60 -1.96
C ILE A 132 3.70 -25.82 -1.14
N PHE A 133 2.40 -26.01 -0.92
CA PHE A 133 1.86 -27.10 -0.11
C PHE A 133 0.76 -27.84 -0.87
N SER A 134 0.85 -29.16 -0.92
CA SER A 134 -0.13 -30.02 -1.56
C SER A 134 -0.89 -30.80 -0.49
N GLY A 135 -2.22 -30.75 -0.55
CA GLY A 135 -3.14 -31.57 0.24
C GLY A 135 -3.84 -32.61 -0.62
N LYS A 136 -4.91 -33.22 -0.09
CA LYS A 136 -5.67 -34.25 -0.82
C LYS A 136 -6.46 -33.67 -2.01
N GLU A 137 -7.23 -32.62 -1.77
CA GLU A 137 -8.12 -31.96 -2.75
C GLU A 137 -7.90 -30.45 -2.82
N THR A 138 -6.95 -29.93 -2.01
CA THR A 138 -6.56 -28.52 -1.96
C THR A 138 -5.04 -28.41 -2.03
N SER A 139 -4.55 -27.41 -2.78
CA SER A 139 -3.15 -26.99 -2.84
C SER A 139 -3.04 -25.50 -2.49
N PHE A 140 -1.90 -25.09 -1.93
CA PHE A 140 -1.59 -23.70 -1.60
C PHE A 140 -0.45 -23.20 -2.47
N TRP A 141 -0.62 -22.01 -3.02
CA TRP A 141 0.27 -21.42 -4.02
C TRP A 141 0.76 -20.05 -3.56
N ALA A 142 2.06 -19.77 -3.76
CA ALA A 142 2.58 -18.42 -3.67
C ALA A 142 2.39 -17.72 -5.03
N VAL A 143 2.01 -16.44 -5.00
CA VAL A 143 1.76 -15.60 -6.18
C VAL A 143 2.58 -14.31 -6.09
N GLU A 144 3.42 -14.10 -7.09
CA GLU A 144 4.06 -12.81 -7.38
C GLU A 144 3.28 -12.15 -8.52
N ARG A 145 2.81 -10.92 -8.30
CA ARG A 145 1.95 -10.19 -9.23
C ARG A 145 2.41 -8.73 -9.34
N HIS A 146 2.66 -8.28 -10.57
CA HIS A 146 3.11 -6.93 -10.89
C HIS A 146 2.19 -6.30 -11.95
N GLY A 147 1.30 -5.41 -11.54
CA GLY A 147 0.50 -4.60 -12.48
C GLY A 147 -0.40 -5.38 -13.44
N THR A 148 -1.01 -6.50 -13.02
CA THR A 148 -1.95 -7.25 -13.88
C THR A 148 -3.15 -7.80 -13.09
N LYS A 149 -4.35 -7.70 -13.71
CA LYS A 149 -5.60 -8.33 -13.23
C LYS A 149 -5.76 -9.79 -13.69
N SER A 150 -4.92 -10.25 -14.62
CA SER A 150 -5.03 -11.59 -15.22
C SER A 150 -4.69 -12.67 -14.18
N PHE A 151 -5.47 -13.74 -14.14
CA PHE A 151 -5.15 -14.95 -13.37
C PHE A 151 -4.45 -16.02 -14.21
N SER A 152 -4.24 -15.73 -15.50
CA SER A 152 -3.52 -16.60 -16.41
C SER A 152 -2.09 -16.11 -16.58
N ILE A 153 -1.15 -17.05 -16.62
CA ILE A 153 0.25 -16.73 -16.89
C ILE A 153 0.37 -16.45 -18.38
N GLU A 154 0.73 -15.22 -18.70
CA GLU A 154 0.91 -14.74 -20.06
C GLU A 154 2.41 -14.66 -20.39
N GLU A 155 2.78 -15.10 -21.60
CA GLU A 155 4.15 -14.97 -22.08
C GLU A 155 4.42 -13.50 -22.43
N GLN A 156 5.49 -12.96 -21.86
CA GLN A 156 5.91 -11.59 -22.10
C GLN A 156 7.23 -11.61 -22.87
N SER A 157 7.41 -10.68 -23.80
CA SER A 157 8.66 -10.61 -24.55
C SER A 157 9.85 -10.29 -23.62
N GLU A 158 11.04 -10.80 -23.94
CA GLU A 158 12.24 -10.42 -23.21
C GLU A 158 12.46 -8.90 -23.23
N GLU A 159 12.07 -8.24 -24.32
CA GLU A 159 12.15 -6.79 -24.47
C GLU A 159 11.29 -6.04 -23.44
N ILE A 160 10.03 -6.44 -23.21
CA ILE A 160 9.18 -5.75 -22.23
C ILE A 160 9.66 -5.97 -20.80
N ILE A 161 10.17 -7.16 -20.49
CA ILE A 161 10.77 -7.46 -19.17
C ILE A 161 12.03 -6.61 -18.95
N ASN A 162 12.87 -6.47 -19.97
CA ASN A 162 14.06 -5.61 -19.89
C ASN A 162 13.70 -4.13 -19.70
N GLN A 163 12.65 -3.64 -20.39
CA GLN A 163 12.14 -2.28 -20.18
C GLN A 163 11.61 -2.09 -18.75
N ALA A 164 10.88 -3.07 -18.20
CA ALA A 164 10.42 -3.02 -16.82
C ALA A 164 11.59 -2.93 -15.82
N GLN A 165 12.63 -3.75 -15.98
CA GLN A 165 13.82 -3.69 -15.14
C GLN A 165 14.57 -2.36 -15.26
N PHE A 166 14.65 -1.81 -16.48
CA PHE A 166 15.27 -0.52 -16.74
C PHE A 166 14.52 0.61 -16.03
N HIS A 167 13.19 0.66 -16.15
CA HIS A 167 12.37 1.67 -15.46
C HIS A 167 12.37 1.51 -13.94
N GLN A 168 12.42 0.27 -13.43
CA GLN A 168 12.62 0.05 -11.99
C GLN A 168 13.94 0.67 -11.52
N HIS A 169 15.03 0.51 -12.28
CA HIS A 169 16.31 1.12 -11.93
C HIS A 169 16.24 2.65 -11.94
N ILE A 170 15.57 3.23 -12.95
CA ILE A 170 15.33 4.68 -13.03
C ILE A 170 14.58 5.17 -11.79
N PHE A 171 13.45 4.56 -11.44
CA PHE A 171 12.66 5.03 -10.28
C PHE A 171 13.42 4.92 -8.96
N ARG A 172 14.23 3.87 -8.79
CA ARG A 172 15.07 3.69 -7.59
C ARG A 172 16.18 4.73 -7.47
N THR A 173 16.70 5.20 -8.60
CA THR A 173 17.88 6.09 -8.65
C THR A 173 17.54 7.53 -9.03
N ARG A 174 16.26 7.85 -9.22
CA ARG A 174 15.82 9.18 -9.62
C ARG A 174 16.32 10.25 -8.65
N GLN A 175 16.65 11.40 -9.21
CA GLN A 175 16.94 12.59 -8.40
C GLN A 175 15.67 12.96 -7.62
N ARG A 176 15.83 13.26 -6.34
CA ARG A 176 14.75 13.66 -5.43
C ARG A 176 14.97 15.03 -4.81
N LEU A 177 16.23 15.48 -4.75
CA LEU A 177 16.61 16.80 -4.25
C LEU A 177 16.79 17.76 -5.43
N PHE A 178 16.05 18.86 -5.42
CA PHE A 178 16.09 19.92 -6.43
C PHE A 178 16.09 21.27 -5.72
N ASP A 179 16.71 22.27 -6.35
CA ASP A 179 16.64 23.66 -5.86
C ASP A 179 15.24 24.27 -6.11
N ASP A 180 14.53 23.80 -7.13
CA ASP A 180 13.13 24.13 -7.43
C ASP A 180 12.25 22.87 -7.40
N VAL A 181 11.23 22.88 -6.56
CA VAL A 181 10.24 21.80 -6.44
C VAL A 181 9.49 21.57 -7.76
N THR A 182 9.24 22.64 -8.53
CA THR A 182 8.57 22.57 -9.84
C THR A 182 9.36 21.71 -10.81
N GLU A 183 10.68 21.92 -10.88
CA GLU A 183 11.61 21.13 -11.71
C GLU A 183 11.61 19.66 -11.27
N GLY A 184 11.65 19.40 -9.96
CA GLY A 184 11.61 18.04 -9.44
C GLY A 184 10.34 17.27 -9.78
N LEU A 185 9.19 17.94 -9.72
CA LEU A 185 7.90 17.37 -10.10
C LEU A 185 7.81 17.11 -11.60
N GLU A 186 8.29 18.03 -12.43
CA GLU A 186 8.34 17.85 -13.90
C GLU A 186 9.28 16.70 -14.28
N ASN A 187 10.45 16.61 -13.63
CA ASN A 187 11.35 15.49 -13.83
C ASN A 187 10.67 14.16 -13.48
N THR A 188 10.05 14.07 -12.30
CA THR A 188 9.35 12.85 -11.85
C THR A 188 8.21 12.47 -12.80
N GLU A 189 7.41 13.44 -13.24
CA GLU A 189 6.33 13.22 -14.19
C GLU A 189 6.84 12.70 -15.54
N ASN A 190 7.95 13.22 -16.04
CA ASN A 190 8.56 12.76 -17.29
C ASN A 190 9.07 11.31 -17.18
N LEU A 191 9.65 10.93 -16.04
CA LEU A 191 10.07 9.55 -15.79
C LEU A 191 8.87 8.59 -15.73
N VAL A 192 7.79 9.01 -15.06
CA VAL A 192 6.53 8.27 -15.00
C VAL A 192 5.93 8.12 -16.40
N HIS A 193 5.88 9.21 -17.18
CA HIS A 193 5.35 9.18 -18.54
C HIS A 193 6.13 8.21 -19.42
N ALA A 194 7.46 8.25 -19.39
CA ALA A 194 8.30 7.33 -20.16
C ALA A 194 8.06 5.86 -19.78
N ALA A 195 7.91 5.55 -18.49
CA ALA A 195 7.60 4.20 -18.05
C ALA A 195 6.21 3.75 -18.51
N VAL A 196 5.20 4.61 -18.39
CA VAL A 196 3.83 4.31 -18.83
C VAL A 196 3.79 4.04 -20.33
N GLU A 197 4.51 4.81 -21.15
CA GLU A 197 4.61 4.56 -22.59
C GLU A 197 5.30 3.24 -22.93
N ALA A 198 6.32 2.85 -22.16
CA ALA A 198 7.11 1.65 -22.41
C ALA A 198 6.42 0.35 -21.96
N ILE A 199 5.81 0.35 -20.76
CA ILE A 199 5.34 -0.87 -20.08
C ILE A 199 3.89 -0.81 -19.59
N GLY A 200 3.18 0.30 -19.85
CA GLY A 200 1.82 0.52 -19.38
C GLY A 200 1.74 1.05 -17.94
N ALA A 201 0.63 1.69 -17.61
CA ALA A 201 0.44 2.39 -16.35
C ALA A 201 0.47 1.45 -15.12
N ASP A 202 -0.18 0.29 -15.22
CA ASP A 202 -0.30 -0.64 -14.09
C ASP A 202 1.06 -1.19 -13.65
N TRP A 203 1.90 -1.58 -14.62
CA TRP A 203 3.23 -2.09 -14.33
C TRP A 203 4.16 -0.96 -13.89
N ALA A 204 4.12 0.20 -14.54
CA ALA A 204 4.86 1.38 -14.11
C ALA A 204 4.52 1.78 -12.66
N CYS A 205 3.25 1.68 -12.27
CA CYS A 205 2.79 1.96 -10.92
C CYS A 205 3.36 1.01 -9.87
N ASP A 206 3.31 -0.31 -10.14
CA ASP A 206 3.92 -1.32 -9.26
C ASP A 206 5.39 -1.01 -8.97
N LEU A 207 6.14 -0.74 -10.05
CA LEU A 207 7.56 -0.42 -10.01
C LEU A 207 7.84 0.91 -9.27
N PHE A 208 7.03 1.94 -9.54
CA PHE A 208 7.13 3.22 -8.86
C PHE A 208 6.91 3.07 -7.36
N LEU A 209 5.82 2.45 -6.93
CA LEU A 209 5.51 2.25 -5.51
C LEU A 209 6.57 1.40 -4.81
N ARG A 210 7.11 0.38 -5.49
CA ARG A 210 8.26 -0.37 -4.96
C ARG A 210 9.46 0.54 -4.70
N ALA A 211 9.81 1.39 -5.66
CA ALA A 211 10.92 2.34 -5.47
C ALA A 211 10.64 3.36 -4.35
N GLU A 212 9.39 3.82 -4.19
CA GLU A 212 9.00 4.70 -3.08
C GLU A 212 9.14 3.99 -1.72
N ARG A 213 8.72 2.72 -1.60
CA ARG A 213 8.92 1.93 -0.36
C ARG A 213 10.40 1.75 -0.06
N GLU A 214 11.22 1.44 -1.06
CA GLU A 214 12.67 1.30 -0.88
C GLU A 214 13.31 2.61 -0.39
N TYR A 215 12.92 3.75 -0.98
CA TYR A 215 13.39 5.06 -0.55
C TYR A 215 12.95 5.39 0.88
N TRP A 216 11.67 5.19 1.20
CA TRP A 216 11.12 5.40 2.54
C TRP A 216 11.85 4.55 3.60
N MET A 217 12.05 3.26 3.33
CA MET A 217 12.80 2.37 4.22
C MET A 217 14.23 2.85 4.44
N SER A 218 14.90 3.48 3.48
CA SER A 218 16.26 3.99 3.70
C SER A 218 16.34 5.03 4.83
N ARG A 219 15.22 5.69 5.16
CA ARG A 219 15.12 6.75 6.17
C ARG A 219 14.33 6.36 7.41
N ASN A 220 13.59 5.26 7.33
CA ASN A 220 12.64 4.86 8.36
C ASN A 220 13.08 3.54 9.03
N ARG A 221 13.48 3.58 10.32
CA ARG A 221 13.96 2.40 11.05
C ARG A 221 12.85 1.38 11.27
N ALA A 222 11.67 1.78 11.76
CA ALA A 222 10.63 0.79 12.06
C ALA A 222 10.12 0.07 10.80
N GLY A 223 10.05 0.77 9.67
CA GLY A 223 9.82 0.19 8.34
C GLY A 223 10.87 -0.84 7.93
N ARG A 224 12.17 -0.51 8.07
CA ARG A 224 13.26 -1.48 7.81
C ARG A 224 13.16 -2.71 8.70
N VAL A 225 12.99 -2.52 10.01
CA VAL A 225 12.89 -3.62 10.97
C VAL A 225 11.72 -4.52 10.62
N GLN A 226 10.59 -3.95 10.23
CA GLN A 226 9.44 -4.75 9.82
C GLN A 226 9.68 -5.48 8.50
N LYS A 227 10.26 -4.82 7.48
CA LYS A 227 10.60 -5.47 6.22
C LYS A 227 11.55 -6.64 6.43
N GLU A 228 12.63 -6.44 7.19
CA GLU A 228 13.60 -7.50 7.52
C GLU A 228 12.93 -8.71 8.18
N ARG A 229 11.91 -8.48 9.02
CA ARG A 229 11.14 -9.56 9.63
C ARG A 229 10.29 -10.32 8.62
N GLN A 230 9.56 -9.63 7.76
CA GLN A 230 8.78 -10.26 6.70
C GLN A 230 9.66 -11.02 5.71
N ASP A 231 10.84 -10.49 5.41
CA ASP A 231 11.80 -11.07 4.46
C ASP A 231 12.45 -12.36 4.98
N LYS A 232 12.49 -12.59 6.30
CA LYS A 232 12.87 -13.90 6.86
C LYS A 232 11.94 -15.04 6.43
N PHE A 233 10.73 -14.70 6.00
CA PHE A 233 9.74 -15.63 5.45
C PHE A 233 9.50 -15.39 3.96
N GLY A 234 10.24 -14.45 3.35
CA GLY A 234 10.11 -14.00 1.96
C GLY A 234 8.73 -13.44 1.61
N MET A 235 8.05 -12.83 2.58
CA MET A 235 6.72 -12.22 2.36
C MET A 235 6.81 -10.82 1.74
N GLY A 236 7.90 -10.09 2.02
CA GLY A 236 8.08 -8.72 1.57
C GLY A 236 7.00 -7.77 2.06
N TRP A 237 6.42 -6.97 1.17
CA TRP A 237 5.28 -6.07 1.45
C TRP A 237 3.95 -6.57 0.87
N ALA A 238 3.77 -7.89 0.74
CA ALA A 238 2.55 -8.48 0.17
C ALA A 238 1.25 -8.14 0.92
N ASN A 239 1.37 -7.71 2.19
CA ASN A 239 0.28 -7.29 3.06
C ASN A 239 0.05 -5.77 3.10
N GLN A 240 0.66 -5.00 2.19
CA GLN A 240 0.42 -3.56 2.10
C GLN A 240 -1.08 -3.26 1.92
N ASP A 241 -1.53 -2.20 2.58
CA ASP A 241 -2.87 -1.65 2.47
C ASP A 241 -2.83 -0.37 1.63
N HIS A 242 -2.11 0.65 2.10
CA HIS A 242 -1.97 1.90 1.37
C HIS A 242 -0.66 2.64 1.64
N HIS A 243 -0.41 3.63 0.78
CA HIS A 243 0.72 4.56 0.88
C HIS A 243 0.20 5.97 1.16
N THR A 244 0.93 6.73 1.96
CA THR A 244 0.55 8.12 2.26
C THR A 244 1.63 9.09 1.83
N PHE A 245 1.23 10.13 1.10
CA PHE A 245 2.08 11.22 0.66
C PHE A 245 1.56 12.53 1.25
N ASP A 246 2.42 13.29 1.92
CA ASP A 246 2.14 14.68 2.24
C ASP A 246 2.57 15.56 1.07
N SER A 247 1.77 16.57 0.75
CA SER A 247 2.15 17.58 -0.24
C SER A 247 1.71 18.97 0.18
N SER A 248 2.50 19.97 -0.20
CA SER A 248 2.12 21.35 0.00
C SER A 248 0.97 21.74 -0.93
N ARG A 249 0.18 22.71 -0.50
CA ARG A 249 -0.98 23.21 -1.26
C ARG A 249 -0.61 23.73 -2.65
N GLN A 250 0.58 24.32 -2.77
CA GLN A 250 1.07 24.87 -4.03
C GLN A 250 1.28 23.81 -5.11
N TYR A 251 1.69 22.60 -4.71
CA TYR A 251 2.12 21.55 -5.63
C TYR A 251 1.19 20.33 -5.66
N PHE A 252 0.16 20.30 -4.82
CA PHE A 252 -0.77 19.19 -4.68
C PHE A 252 -1.31 18.67 -6.03
N TYR A 253 -1.79 19.57 -6.89
CA TYR A 253 -2.33 19.21 -8.20
C TYR A 253 -1.33 18.49 -9.12
N ARG A 254 -0.02 18.77 -8.99
CA ARG A 254 1.02 18.07 -9.75
C ARG A 254 1.26 16.68 -9.20
N THR A 255 1.24 16.51 -7.87
CA THR A 255 1.29 15.20 -7.21
C THR A 255 0.13 14.34 -7.68
N ILE A 256 -1.11 14.86 -7.65
CA ILE A 256 -2.30 14.15 -8.16
C ILE A 256 -2.13 13.75 -9.62
N ARG A 257 -1.73 14.69 -10.49
CA ARG A 257 -1.50 14.42 -11.92
C ARG A 257 -0.49 13.29 -12.17
N ILE A 258 0.60 13.22 -11.38
CA ILE A 258 1.59 12.15 -11.50
C ILE A 258 0.97 10.80 -11.11
N LEU A 259 0.20 10.76 -10.01
CA LEU A 259 -0.47 9.55 -9.56
C LEU A 259 -1.52 9.07 -10.58
N GLU A 260 -2.32 9.96 -11.15
CA GLU A 260 -3.29 9.59 -12.19
C GLU A 260 -2.63 9.02 -13.45
N LYS A 261 -1.43 9.50 -13.83
CA LYS A 261 -0.65 8.88 -14.92
C LYS A 261 -0.23 7.45 -14.63
N LEU A 262 -0.08 7.08 -13.36
CA LEU A 262 0.17 5.71 -12.91
C LEU A 262 -1.14 4.87 -12.81
N GLY A 263 -2.25 5.39 -13.32
CA GLY A 263 -3.54 4.70 -13.37
C GLY A 263 -4.34 4.78 -12.06
N PHE A 264 -3.98 5.69 -11.15
CA PHE A 264 -4.83 5.98 -10.00
C PHE A 264 -6.06 6.80 -10.40
N GLU A 265 -7.17 6.54 -9.72
CA GLU A 265 -8.43 7.28 -9.87
C GLU A 265 -8.81 7.95 -8.54
N CYS A 266 -9.24 9.21 -8.58
CA CYS A 266 -9.74 9.92 -7.39
C CYS A 266 -11.05 9.27 -6.92
N ARG A 267 -11.07 8.76 -5.67
CA ARG A 267 -12.19 7.98 -5.12
C ARG A 267 -13.07 8.80 -4.19
N GLU A 268 -12.49 9.35 -3.13
CA GLU A 268 -13.21 10.11 -2.10
C GLU A 268 -12.34 11.19 -1.49
N LEU A 269 -12.99 12.21 -0.93
CA LEU A 269 -12.35 13.28 -0.15
C LEU A 269 -12.47 12.92 1.33
N PHE A 270 -11.36 13.00 2.05
CA PHE A 270 -11.34 12.82 3.49
C PHE A 270 -11.00 14.15 4.17
N TYR A 271 -11.72 14.46 5.25
CA TYR A 271 -11.44 15.62 6.07
C TYR A 271 -11.32 15.21 7.54
N ALA A 272 -10.16 15.48 8.14
CA ALA A 272 -9.88 15.13 9.52
C ALA A 272 -10.61 16.03 10.55
N GLY A 273 -11.35 17.03 10.08
CA GLY A 273 -12.11 17.97 10.90
C GLY A 273 -11.39 19.30 11.15
N ALA A 274 -12.16 20.31 11.54
CA ALA A 274 -11.68 21.69 11.69
C ALA A 274 -10.52 21.86 12.68
N GLY A 275 -10.47 21.03 13.73
CA GLY A 275 -9.38 21.05 14.70
C GLY A 275 -8.08 20.41 14.19
N ALA A 276 -8.15 19.52 13.21
CA ALA A 276 -6.99 18.85 12.63
C ALA A 276 -6.37 19.68 11.50
N GLY A 277 -7.20 20.35 10.71
CA GLY A 277 -6.77 21.33 9.72
C GLY A 277 -6.10 20.76 8.47
N TRP A 278 -6.24 19.45 8.24
CA TRP A 278 -5.77 18.75 7.05
C TRP A 278 -6.87 17.82 6.51
N GLY A 279 -6.71 17.41 5.26
CA GLY A 279 -7.54 16.41 4.60
C GLY A 279 -6.73 15.62 3.59
N SER A 280 -7.39 14.73 2.86
CA SER A 280 -6.75 13.88 1.87
C SER A 280 -7.62 13.76 0.62
N GLN A 281 -6.97 13.77 -0.54
CA GLN A 281 -7.54 13.10 -1.72
C GLN A 281 -7.18 11.62 -1.60
N ILE A 282 -8.18 10.75 -1.51
CA ILE A 282 -7.96 9.30 -1.55
C ILE A 282 -8.03 8.85 -3.00
N LEU A 283 -7.00 8.14 -3.47
CA LEU A 283 -6.93 7.57 -4.81
C LEU A 283 -6.84 6.05 -4.75
N GLU A 284 -7.35 5.38 -5.76
CA GLU A 284 -7.28 3.92 -5.90
C GLU A 284 -6.71 3.53 -7.27
N GLN A 285 -5.80 2.55 -7.27
CA GLN A 285 -5.30 1.91 -8.49
C GLN A 285 -6.02 0.56 -8.64
N PRO A 286 -6.95 0.40 -9.59
CA PRO A 286 -7.89 -0.71 -9.59
C PRO A 286 -7.28 -2.06 -9.99
N VAL A 287 -6.09 -2.08 -10.61
CA VAL A 287 -5.36 -3.30 -11.02
C VAL A 287 -4.50 -3.85 -9.89
N LEU A 288 -3.79 -2.96 -9.21
CA LEU A 288 -2.94 -3.27 -8.05
C LEU A 288 -3.75 -3.41 -6.76
N GLN A 289 -4.99 -2.91 -6.75
CA GLN A 289 -5.80 -2.74 -5.54
C GLN A 289 -5.02 -1.95 -4.46
N SER A 290 -4.24 -0.97 -4.91
CA SER A 290 -3.46 -0.10 -4.04
C SER A 290 -4.21 1.19 -3.80
N VAL A 291 -4.22 1.65 -2.55
CA VAL A 291 -4.79 2.95 -2.19
C VAL A 291 -3.67 3.95 -1.89
N ILE A 292 -3.91 5.22 -2.21
CA ILE A 292 -3.07 6.34 -1.79
C ILE A 292 -3.92 7.33 -0.99
N PHE A 293 -3.37 7.78 0.12
CA PHE A 293 -3.82 8.98 0.83
C PHE A 293 -2.86 10.11 0.46
N ALA A 294 -3.32 11.06 -0.34
CA ALA A 294 -2.57 12.27 -0.67
C ALA A 294 -3.03 13.38 0.27
N ASP A 295 -2.25 13.61 1.32
CA ASP A 295 -2.56 14.51 2.42
C ASP A 295 -2.15 15.96 2.08
N ILE A 296 -3.03 16.88 2.45
CA ILE A 296 -2.90 18.32 2.20
C ILE A 296 -3.46 19.10 3.39
N ASP A 297 -2.89 20.27 3.67
CA ASP A 297 -3.55 21.25 4.55
C ASP A 297 -4.87 21.69 3.89
N LEU A 298 -5.99 21.56 4.61
CA LEU A 298 -7.33 21.78 4.03
C LEU A 298 -8.18 22.64 4.96
N ALA A 299 -8.73 23.74 4.44
CA ALA A 299 -9.66 24.59 5.18
C ALA A 299 -11.10 24.04 5.12
N PRO A 300 -11.93 24.23 6.16
CA PRO A 300 -13.31 23.74 6.17
C PRO A 300 -14.14 24.17 4.95
N GLU A 301 -13.89 25.37 4.42
CA GLU A 301 -14.62 25.97 3.31
C GLU A 301 -14.21 25.39 1.95
N GLU A 302 -13.18 24.55 1.90
CA GLU A 302 -12.60 23.97 0.69
C GLU A 302 -13.04 22.53 0.44
N LEU A 303 -13.97 22.01 1.24
CA LEU A 303 -14.52 20.66 1.09
C LEU A 303 -15.41 20.50 -0.15
N ASP A 304 -15.96 21.62 -0.63
CA ASP A 304 -16.89 21.65 -1.76
C ASP A 304 -16.20 22.01 -3.09
N ILE A 305 -14.86 22.13 -3.10
CA ILE A 305 -14.08 22.40 -4.33
C ILE A 305 -13.25 21.19 -4.75
N ASP A 306 -12.90 21.15 -6.03
CA ASP A 306 -11.95 20.17 -6.57
C ASP A 306 -10.51 20.58 -6.23
N PHE A 307 -10.14 20.43 -4.97
CA PHE A 307 -8.80 20.80 -4.52
C PHE A 307 -7.70 19.90 -5.09
N ALA A 308 -8.06 18.72 -5.62
CA ALA A 308 -7.11 17.78 -6.21
C ALA A 308 -6.56 18.29 -7.54
N HIS A 309 -7.35 19.05 -8.31
CA HIS A 309 -6.95 19.53 -9.64
C HIS A 309 -6.79 21.05 -9.73
N ASP A 310 -7.21 21.82 -8.72
CA ASP A 310 -7.08 23.27 -8.75
C ASP A 310 -5.64 23.73 -8.43
N SER A 311 -4.97 24.26 -9.45
CA SER A 311 -3.63 24.87 -9.33
C SER A 311 -3.60 26.21 -8.57
N ASN A 312 -4.75 26.79 -8.22
CA ASN A 312 -4.87 28.13 -7.61
C ASN A 312 -5.15 28.09 -6.11
N ILE A 313 -5.03 26.93 -5.49
CA ILE A 313 -5.24 26.77 -4.04
C ILE A 313 -4.17 27.55 -3.30
N LYS A 314 -4.61 28.61 -2.62
CA LYS A 314 -3.71 29.52 -1.92
C LYS A 314 -3.10 28.82 -0.71
N PRO A 315 -1.83 29.05 -0.37
CA PRO A 315 -1.26 28.60 0.89
C PRO A 315 -2.08 29.05 2.09
N LEU A 316 -2.15 28.23 3.13
CA LEU A 316 -2.72 28.64 4.42
C LEU A 316 -1.63 29.27 5.29
N TYR A 317 -2.04 30.26 6.09
CA TYR A 317 -1.18 30.92 7.05
C TYR A 317 -1.78 30.85 8.46
N PRO A 318 -1.07 30.31 9.45
CA PRO A 318 0.21 29.59 9.33
C PRO A 318 0.05 28.27 8.56
N TYR A 319 1.16 27.61 8.25
CA TYR A 319 1.11 26.25 7.72
C TYR A 319 0.56 25.31 8.78
N ARG A 320 -0.13 24.26 8.34
CA ARG A 320 -0.65 23.22 9.21
C ARG A 320 0.17 21.94 8.99
N ARG A 321 -0.39 20.77 9.30
CA ARG A 321 0.36 19.51 9.39
C ARG A 321 1.16 19.19 8.12
N ALA A 322 0.49 19.03 6.98
CA ALA A 322 1.11 18.58 5.75
C ALA A 322 2.00 19.69 5.15
N GLY A 323 1.55 20.94 5.21
CA GLY A 323 2.31 22.09 4.71
C GLY A 323 3.60 22.32 5.50
N LEU A 324 3.54 22.26 6.84
CA LEU A 324 4.73 22.42 7.69
C LEU A 324 5.69 21.26 7.49
N TRP A 325 5.18 20.03 7.40
CA TRP A 325 6.00 18.85 7.13
C TRP A 325 6.73 18.98 5.78
N CYS A 326 6.02 19.40 4.73
CA CYS A 326 6.63 19.62 3.42
C CYS A 326 7.65 20.77 3.43
N ALA A 327 7.38 21.86 4.15
CA ALA A 327 8.33 22.97 4.25
C ALA A 327 9.63 22.55 4.98
N MET A 328 9.54 21.64 5.95
CA MET A 328 10.68 21.16 6.73
C MET A 328 11.47 20.04 6.06
N HIS A 329 10.77 19.06 5.47
CA HIS A 329 11.37 17.84 4.93
C HIS A 329 11.32 17.73 3.41
N GLY A 330 10.43 18.50 2.77
CA GLY A 330 10.13 18.48 1.34
C GLY A 330 8.84 17.79 0.97
N GLU A 331 8.48 17.88 -0.32
CA GLU A 331 7.36 17.11 -0.87
C GLU A 331 7.60 15.60 -0.72
N SER A 332 6.58 14.84 -0.30
CA SER A 332 6.70 13.38 -0.16
C SER A 332 7.09 12.70 -1.46
N ILE A 333 6.55 13.17 -2.60
CA ILE A 333 6.87 12.60 -3.91
C ILE A 333 8.32 12.91 -4.37
N LEU A 334 9.04 13.76 -3.66
CA LEU A 334 10.42 14.13 -3.97
C LEU A 334 11.34 13.69 -2.83
N GLU A 335 11.94 14.68 -2.15
CA GLU A 335 13.01 14.51 -1.19
C GLU A 335 12.54 13.90 0.12
N ALA A 336 11.28 14.03 0.54
CA ALA A 336 10.89 13.57 1.86
C ALA A 336 10.53 12.08 1.88
N GLY A 337 10.00 11.57 0.77
CA GLY A 337 9.48 10.20 0.66
C GLY A 337 8.10 10.06 1.28
N LEU A 338 7.61 8.82 1.32
CA LEU A 338 6.31 8.49 1.94
C LEU A 338 6.23 9.03 3.38
N ASN A 339 5.08 9.60 3.75
CA ASN A 339 4.79 9.88 5.14
C ASN A 339 4.70 8.57 5.92
N HIS A 340 3.95 7.59 5.42
CA HIS A 340 3.92 6.25 5.98
C HIS A 340 3.47 5.19 4.97
N LEU A 341 3.73 3.94 5.31
CA LEU A 341 3.20 2.75 4.66
C LEU A 341 2.27 2.03 5.64
N GLU A 342 1.09 1.67 5.17
CA GLU A 342 0.11 0.90 5.95
C GLU A 342 0.09 -0.55 5.49
N CYS A 343 -0.07 -1.46 6.45
CA CYS A 343 -0.02 -2.89 6.20
C CYS A 343 -0.97 -3.63 7.14
N MET A 344 -1.60 -4.70 6.67
CA MET A 344 -2.54 -5.49 7.46
C MET A 344 -1.81 -6.46 8.41
N PHE A 345 -2.10 -6.36 9.71
CA PHE A 345 -1.61 -7.28 10.74
C PHE A 345 -2.68 -7.68 11.76
N ASP A 346 -2.43 -8.75 12.51
CA ASP A 346 -3.07 -8.95 13.80
C ASP A 346 -2.52 -7.90 14.78
N ALA A 347 -3.33 -6.89 15.09
CA ALA A 347 -2.91 -5.74 15.90
C ALA A 347 -2.34 -6.13 17.27
N LYS A 348 -2.97 -7.09 17.96
CA LYS A 348 -2.50 -7.54 19.27
C LYS A 348 -1.13 -8.18 19.15
N ARG A 349 -0.96 -9.11 18.22
CA ARG A 349 0.29 -9.82 18.01
C ARG A 349 1.39 -8.89 17.52
N PHE A 350 1.06 -7.94 16.66
CA PHE A 350 2.01 -6.95 16.16
C PHE A 350 2.54 -6.07 17.31
N ASN A 351 1.65 -5.54 18.16
CA ASN A 351 2.01 -4.73 19.31
C ASN A 351 2.94 -5.48 20.29
N GLU A 352 2.64 -6.76 20.58
CA GLU A 352 3.50 -7.63 21.40
C GLU A 352 4.90 -7.82 20.82
N ILE A 353 5.02 -7.90 19.49
CA ILE A 353 6.33 -8.07 18.85
C ILE A 353 7.08 -6.73 18.80
N PHE A 354 6.41 -5.64 18.45
CA PHE A 354 7.04 -4.32 18.35
C PHE A 354 7.53 -3.80 19.70
N ALA A 355 6.78 -4.04 20.78
CA ALA A 355 7.24 -3.77 22.14
C ALA A 355 8.57 -4.49 22.46
N ARG A 356 8.73 -5.76 22.02
CA ARG A 356 10.00 -6.51 22.20
C ARG A 356 11.15 -5.97 21.35
N LEU A 357 10.86 -5.20 20.30
CA LEU A 357 11.84 -4.59 19.41
C LEU A 357 12.16 -3.13 19.79
N ASN A 358 11.59 -2.65 20.91
CA ASN A 358 11.66 -1.25 21.33
C ASN A 358 11.20 -0.31 20.22
N ILE A 359 10.03 -0.59 19.66
CA ILE A 359 9.31 0.30 18.77
C ILE A 359 7.95 0.54 19.39
N ASP A 360 7.72 1.78 19.81
CA ASP A 360 6.48 2.17 20.47
C ASP A 360 5.36 2.43 19.47
N MET A 361 4.14 2.20 19.92
CA MET A 361 2.91 2.45 19.17
C MET A 361 2.21 3.69 19.72
N MET A 362 1.66 4.52 18.83
CA MET A 362 0.74 5.59 19.20
C MET A 362 -0.59 5.00 19.67
N GLN A 363 -1.41 5.83 20.32
CA GLN A 363 -2.81 5.45 20.57
C GLN A 363 -3.52 5.22 19.24
N PRO A 364 -4.38 4.19 19.13
CA PRO A 364 -5.14 3.97 17.92
C PRO A 364 -6.07 5.15 17.67
N PHE A 365 -6.17 5.57 16.42
CA PHE A 365 -7.17 6.57 16.02
C PHE A 365 -8.45 5.95 15.48
N SER A 366 -8.43 4.63 15.25
CA SER A 366 -9.63 3.79 15.13
C SER A 366 -9.45 2.53 15.97
N ASP A 367 -10.43 2.19 16.81
CA ASP A 367 -10.39 1.03 17.72
C ASP A 367 -11.70 0.22 17.62
N PHE A 368 -12.24 0.07 16.41
CA PHE A 368 -13.42 -0.75 16.18
C PHE A 368 -13.01 -2.21 15.97
N PRO A 369 -13.82 -3.21 16.35
CA PRO A 369 -13.51 -4.63 16.12
C PRO A 369 -13.24 -4.99 14.66
N HIS A 370 -13.76 -4.21 13.72
CA HIS A 370 -13.66 -4.42 12.27
C HIS A 370 -12.69 -3.43 11.60
N LEU A 371 -12.20 -2.41 12.32
CA LEU A 371 -11.24 -1.43 11.84
C LEU A 371 -10.43 -0.90 13.01
N TYR A 372 -9.29 -1.55 13.25
CA TYR A 372 -8.27 -1.08 14.18
C TYR A 372 -7.17 -0.42 13.37
N GLN A 373 -6.77 0.78 13.77
CA GLN A 373 -5.72 1.54 13.09
C GLN A 373 -4.83 2.25 14.10
N ALA A 374 -3.53 1.97 14.05
CA ALA A 374 -2.53 2.60 14.89
C ALA A 374 -1.21 2.81 14.16
N LEU A 375 -0.55 3.94 14.42
CA LEU A 375 0.78 4.23 13.89
C LEU A 375 1.86 3.90 14.93
N THR A 376 3.04 3.51 14.50
CA THR A 376 4.23 3.58 15.37
C THR A 376 4.53 5.04 15.75
N VAL A 377 5.12 5.25 16.92
CA VAL A 377 5.59 6.58 17.33
C VAL A 377 6.64 7.06 16.34
N GLY A 378 6.44 8.27 15.81
CA GLY A 378 7.27 8.82 14.75
C GLY A 378 8.77 8.93 15.08
N GLU A 379 9.63 8.93 14.05
CA GLU A 379 11.06 9.15 14.20
C GLU A 379 11.35 10.65 14.08
N TRP A 380 12.32 11.13 14.86
CA TRP A 380 12.78 12.50 14.75
C TRP A 380 13.81 12.61 13.62
N TRP A 381 13.52 13.44 12.63
CA TRP A 381 14.43 13.71 11.52
C TRP A 381 15.02 15.11 11.66
N SER A 382 16.34 15.21 11.49
CA SER A 382 17.02 16.49 11.45
C SER A 382 16.47 17.35 10.30
N VAL A 383 16.25 18.63 10.57
CA VAL A 383 15.77 19.61 9.58
C VAL A 383 16.92 20.56 9.24
N ASP A 384 17.00 20.97 7.97
CA ASP A 384 17.96 22.01 7.56
C ASP A 384 17.68 23.33 8.32
N PRO A 385 18.64 23.86 9.10
CA PRO A 385 18.48 25.12 9.82
C PRO A 385 18.03 26.29 8.94
N LYS A 386 18.35 26.27 7.64
CA LYS A 386 17.89 27.29 6.69
C LYS A 386 16.38 27.26 6.50
N ARG A 387 15.77 26.07 6.43
CA ARG A 387 14.30 25.92 6.32
C ARG A 387 13.60 26.44 7.56
N ILE A 388 14.15 26.10 8.73
CA ILE A 388 13.65 26.62 10.02
C ILE A 388 13.72 28.15 10.05
N ALA A 389 14.87 28.73 9.67
CA ALA A 389 15.05 30.18 9.67
C ALA A 389 14.10 30.92 8.71
N VAL A 390 13.81 30.33 7.53
CA VAL A 390 12.81 30.88 6.60
C VAL A 390 11.42 30.84 7.23
N LEU A 391 11.01 29.70 7.78
CA LEU A 391 9.69 29.57 8.40
C LEU A 391 9.48 30.47 9.61
N GLU A 392 10.52 30.67 10.42
CA GLU A 392 10.51 31.60 11.56
C GLU A 392 10.41 33.05 11.07
N ALA A 393 11.23 33.44 10.08
CA ALA A 393 11.23 34.79 9.53
C ALA A 393 9.90 35.15 8.83
N GLU A 394 9.26 34.16 8.21
CA GLU A 394 7.95 34.30 7.58
C GLU A 394 6.79 34.17 8.58
N GLY A 395 7.06 33.81 9.85
CA GLY A 395 6.07 33.73 10.92
C GLY A 395 5.18 32.48 10.87
N HIS A 396 5.60 31.44 10.15
CA HIS A 396 4.92 30.15 10.14
C HIS A 396 5.15 29.34 11.42
N ILE A 397 6.23 29.62 12.14
CA ILE A 397 6.59 29.02 13.43
C ILE A 397 7.08 30.11 14.39
N THR A 398 6.95 29.86 15.68
CA THR A 398 7.47 30.72 16.76
C THR A 398 8.97 30.51 16.98
N GLU A 399 9.61 31.44 17.69
CA GLU A 399 11.02 31.31 18.12
C GLU A 399 11.24 30.04 18.97
N GLU A 400 10.31 29.72 19.86
CA GLU A 400 10.36 28.51 20.70
C GLU A 400 10.27 27.22 19.85
N GLU A 401 9.35 27.16 18.90
CA GLU A 401 9.25 26.04 17.95
C GLU A 401 10.51 25.93 17.08
N ALA A 402 11.05 27.05 16.60
CA ALA A 402 12.26 27.08 15.81
C ALA A 402 13.48 26.56 16.60
N GLU A 403 13.62 26.94 17.88
CA GLU A 403 14.64 26.39 18.77
C GLU A 403 14.46 24.88 19.01
N ASP A 404 13.23 24.42 19.23
CA ASP A 404 12.93 23.00 19.41
C ASP A 404 13.30 22.20 18.16
N PHE A 405 12.89 22.64 16.97
CA PHE A 405 13.20 21.96 15.72
C PHE A 405 14.70 21.93 15.40
N ARG A 406 15.47 22.96 15.75
CA ARG A 406 16.94 22.95 15.60
C ARG A 406 17.59 21.91 16.49
N LYS A 407 17.02 21.70 17.69
CA LYS A 407 17.59 20.80 18.71
C LYS A 407 17.17 19.35 18.50
N ASN A 408 15.90 19.13 18.21
CA ASN A 408 15.26 17.82 18.24
C ASN A 408 14.85 17.32 16.84
N GLY A 409 14.81 18.19 15.83
CA GLY A 409 14.27 17.88 14.50
C GLY A 409 12.74 17.97 14.47
N LEU A 410 12.12 17.37 13.46
CA LEU A 410 10.66 17.25 13.35
C LEU A 410 10.27 15.76 13.26
N LEU A 411 9.11 15.43 13.85
CA LEU A 411 8.57 14.07 13.90
C LEU A 411 8.04 13.63 12.52
N VAL A 412 8.41 12.43 12.09
CA VAL A 412 7.88 11.76 10.90
C VAL A 412 7.18 10.48 11.32
N LEU A 413 5.89 10.37 10.97
CA LEU A 413 5.10 9.16 11.21
C LEU A 413 5.67 8.01 10.36
N ILE A 414 5.41 6.76 10.74
CA ILE A 414 6.24 5.66 10.24
C ILE A 414 5.39 4.57 9.60
N SER A 415 4.52 3.90 10.35
CA SER A 415 3.83 2.72 9.82
C SER A 415 2.49 2.54 10.50
N LYS A 416 1.43 2.34 9.71
CA LYS A 416 0.11 2.02 10.25
C LYS A 416 -0.14 0.52 10.20
N ILE A 417 -0.72 0.01 11.28
CA ILE A 417 -1.26 -1.35 11.41
C ILE A 417 -2.76 -1.32 11.14
#